data_AF-A0A968XQH9-F1
#
_entry.id   AF-A0A968XQH9-F1
#
_cell.length_a   1.000
_cell.length_b   1.000
_cell.length_c   1.000
_cell.angle_alpha   90.00
_cell.angle_beta   90.00
_cell.angle_gamma   90.00
#
_symmetry.space_group_name_H-M   'P 1'
#
loop_
_entity.id
_entity.type
_entity.pdbx_description
1 polymer ?
#
loop_
_entity_poly.entity_id
_entity_poly.type
_entity_poly.pdbx_seq_one_letter_code
_entity_poly.pdbx_strand_id
1 'polypeptide(L)' 'VEPGAKAVVRAGEITFWPEGGAIAIGFGPTPVSQMGEIRLAGASNVWAEAVDDVTQLRAVHAGERIAVLQADS' A
#
# COMPACT_ATOMS: atom_id res chain seq x y z
N VAL A 1 -3.17 -12.10 -11.23
CA VAL A 1 -3.82 -11.66 -9.98
C VAL A 1 -4.57 -12.83 -9.39
N GLU A 2 -4.52 -13.02 -8.07
CA GLU A 2 -5.14 -14.17 -7.39
C GLU A 2 -6.61 -13.84 -7.04
N PRO A 3 -7.43 -14.85 -6.71
CA PRO A 3 -8.76 -14.62 -6.15
C PRO A 3 -8.69 -13.74 -4.89
N GLY A 4 -9.48 -12.67 -4.84
CA GLY A 4 -9.48 -11.71 -3.73
C GLY A 4 -8.64 -10.46 -3.98
N ALA A 5 -7.93 -10.36 -5.12
CA ALA A 5 -7.29 -9.13 -5.54
C ALA A 5 -8.31 -7.98 -5.63
N LYS A 6 -7.97 -6.83 -5.06
CA LYS A 6 -8.82 -5.63 -5.07
C LYS A 6 -7.99 -4.38 -5.36
N ALA A 7 -8.63 -3.38 -5.95
CA ALA A 7 -7.99 -2.08 -6.19
C ALA A 7 -8.29 -1.07 -5.08
N VAL A 8 -9.41 -1.25 -4.36
CA VAL A 8 -9.78 -0.37 -3.24
C VAL A 8 -9.29 -0.99 -1.95
N VAL A 9 -8.47 -0.25 -1.21
CA VAL A 9 -7.84 -0.68 0.03
C VAL A 9 -8.20 0.27 1.18
N ARG A 10 -7.94 -0.17 2.40
CA ARG A 10 -8.02 0.66 3.61
C ARG A 10 -6.64 1.21 3.96
N ALA A 11 -6.63 2.27 4.77
CA ALA A 11 -5.37 2.74 5.35
C ALA A 11 -4.77 1.60 6.19
N GLY A 12 -3.48 1.31 5.99
CA GLY A 12 -2.76 0.24 6.67
C GLY A 12 -2.70 -1.08 5.91
N GLU A 13 -3.55 -1.31 4.90
CA GLU A 13 -3.45 -2.53 4.10
C GLU A 13 -2.17 -2.51 3.24
N ILE A 14 -1.38 -3.58 3.36
CA ILE A 14 -0.14 -3.82 2.60
C ILE A 14 -0.45 -4.83 1.50
N THR A 15 -0.12 -4.46 0.26
CA THR A 15 -0.44 -5.26 -0.92
C THR A 15 0.78 -5.54 -1.77
N PHE A 16 0.73 -6.62 -2.53
CA PHE A 16 1.65 -6.86 -3.63
C PHE A 16 0.94 -6.52 -4.95
N TRP A 17 1.52 -5.59 -5.72
CA TRP A 17 1.03 -5.21 -7.05
C TRP A 17 1.85 -5.96 -8.12
N PRO A 18 1.28 -7.01 -8.75
CA PRO A 18 2.06 -7.91 -9.59
C PRO A 18 2.59 -7.26 -10.87
N GLU A 19 1.85 -6.32 -11.46
CA GLU A 19 2.23 -5.69 -12.73
C GLU A 19 3.45 -4.78 -12.57
N GLY A 20 3.59 -4.12 -11.42
CA GLY A 20 4.75 -3.28 -11.10
C GLY A 20 5.86 -4.00 -10.35
N GLY A 21 5.64 -5.24 -9.89
CA GLY A 21 6.58 -5.97 -9.04
C GLY A 21 6.90 -5.26 -7.74
N ALA A 22 5.91 -4.59 -7.13
CA ALA A 22 6.11 -3.68 -6.02
C ALA A 22 5.21 -3.99 -4.82
N ILE A 23 5.69 -3.66 -3.62
CA ILE A 23 4.86 -3.58 -2.42
C ILE A 23 4.19 -2.21 -2.40
N ALA A 24 2.88 -2.18 -2.19
CA ALA A 24 2.12 -0.95 -1.98
C ALA A 24 1.56 -0.92 -0.55
N ILE A 25 1.61 0.26 0.06
CA ILE A 25 1.03 0.51 1.39
C ILE A 25 -0.06 1.56 1.21
N GLY A 26 -1.30 1.23 1.56
CA GLY A 26 -2.39 2.21 1.51
C GLY A 26 -2.24 3.21 2.65
N PHE A 27 -1.82 4.45 2.37
CA PHE A 27 -1.70 5.52 3.39
C PHE A 27 -2.52 6.79 3.10
N GLY A 28 -3.19 6.83 1.94
CA GLY A 28 -4.07 7.94 1.57
C GLY A 28 -4.59 7.83 0.14
N PRO A 29 -5.53 8.71 -0.26
CA PRO A 29 -6.09 8.71 -1.60
C PRO A 29 -5.02 8.93 -2.68
N THR A 30 -5.18 8.25 -3.82
CA THR A 30 -4.31 8.41 -4.98
C THR A 30 -5.03 9.25 -6.05
N PRO A 31 -4.36 9.68 -7.14
CA PRO A 31 -5.02 10.39 -8.23
C PRO A 31 -6.20 9.65 -8.88
N VAL A 32 -6.27 8.32 -8.77
CA VAL A 32 -7.36 7.50 -9.32
C VAL A 32 -8.45 7.18 -8.29
N SER A 33 -8.27 7.58 -7.03
CA SER A 33 -9.28 7.40 -5.98
C SER A 33 -10.59 8.11 -6.29
N GLN A 34 -11.70 7.48 -5.93
CA GLN A 34 -13.03 8.07 -5.93
C GLN A 34 -13.49 8.34 -4.50
N MET A 35 -14.14 9.50 -4.29
CA MET A 35 -14.91 9.89 -3.10
C MET A 35 -14.54 9.17 -1.78
N GLY A 36 -13.38 9.54 -1.21
CA GLY A 36 -12.98 9.09 0.13
C GLY A 36 -12.32 7.70 0.19
N GLU A 37 -12.15 7.02 -0.94
CA GLU A 37 -11.47 5.72 -0.99
C GLU A 37 -9.96 5.85 -1.22
N ILE A 38 -9.22 4.79 -0.89
CA ILE A 38 -7.82 4.62 -1.32
C ILE A 38 -7.82 3.61 -2.46
N ARG A 39 -7.51 4.06 -3.67
CA ARG A 39 -7.48 3.20 -4.87
C ARG A 39 -6.07 3.03 -5.40
N LEU A 40 -5.63 1.79 -5.55
CA LEU A 40 -4.39 1.44 -6.22
C LEU A 40 -4.54 1.51 -7.74
N ALA A 41 -3.43 1.65 -8.46
CA ALA A 41 -3.42 1.72 -9.93
C ALA A 41 -3.94 0.44 -10.60
N GLY A 42 -3.85 -0.70 -9.92
CA GLY A 42 -4.34 -2.00 -10.39
C GLY A 42 -4.77 -2.91 -9.24
N ALA A 43 -5.48 -3.98 -9.57
CA ALA A 43 -5.89 -4.98 -8.59
C ALA A 43 -4.66 -5.63 -7.94
N SER A 44 -4.62 -5.64 -6.61
CA SER A 44 -3.48 -6.11 -5.83
C SER A 44 -3.95 -7.04 -4.71
N ASN A 45 -3.10 -7.97 -4.29
CA ASN A 45 -3.39 -8.91 -3.21
C ASN A 45 -2.98 -8.29 -1.87
N VAL A 46 -3.93 -8.12 -0.95
CA VAL A 46 -3.63 -7.76 0.43
C VAL A 46 -3.04 -8.98 1.14
N TRP A 47 -1.90 -8.83 1.79
CA TRP A 47 -1.22 -9.93 2.50
C TRP A 47 -0.84 -9.59 3.94
N ALA A 48 -0.89 -8.30 4.31
CA ALA A 48 -0.62 -7.85 5.67
C ALA A 48 -1.35 -6.54 5.98
N GLU A 49 -1.38 -6.18 7.26
CA GLU A 49 -1.83 -4.90 7.78
C GLU A 49 -0.68 -4.27 8.57
N ALA A 50 -0.50 -2.97 8.43
CA ALA A 50 0.49 -2.21 9.19
C ALA A 50 0.09 -2.15 10.68
N VAL A 51 1.08 -2.28 11.56
CA VAL A 51 0.89 -2.15 13.01
C VAL A 51 0.80 -0.68 13.43
N ASP A 52 1.58 0.18 12.76
CA ASP A 52 1.66 1.62 13.04
C ASP A 52 0.76 2.46 12.12
N ASP A 53 0.56 3.73 12.50
CA ASP A 53 -0.15 4.71 11.69
C ASP A 53 0.62 5.07 10.40
N VAL A 54 0.17 4.50 9.28
CA VAL A 54 0.73 4.72 7.95
C VAL A 54 0.58 6.14 7.42
N THR A 55 -0.27 7.00 8.01
CA THR A 55 -0.42 8.39 7.53
C THR A 55 0.86 9.20 7.73
N GLN A 56 1.75 8.74 8.62
CA GLN A 56 3.10 9.30 8.79
C GLN A 56 3.96 9.21 7.52
N LEU A 57 3.67 8.26 6.62
CA LEU A 57 4.36 8.13 5.32
C LEU A 57 4.11 9.32 4.39
N ARG A 58 3.18 10.23 4.70
CA ARG A 58 2.98 11.48 3.94
C ARG A 58 4.20 12.40 3.92
N ALA A 59 5.11 12.23 4.88
CA ALA A 59 6.36 12.98 4.94
C ALA A 59 7.46 12.42 4.00
N VAL A 60 7.26 11.23 3.42
CA VAL A 60 8.26 10.58 2.56
C VAL A 60 8.15 11.09 1.13
N HIS A 61 9.30 11.42 0.54
CA HIS A 61 9.40 11.88 -0.84
C HIS A 61 9.92 10.80 -1.80
N ALA A 62 9.61 10.96 -3.08
CA ALA A 62 10.07 10.06 -4.12
C ALA A 62 11.61 10.05 -4.21
N GLY A 63 12.20 8.85 -4.27
CA GLY A 63 13.65 8.66 -4.35
C GLY A 63 14.36 8.53 -3.00
N GLU A 64 13.65 8.66 -1.89
CA GLU A 64 14.20 8.35 -0.57
C GLU A 64 14.60 6.88 -0.45
N ARG A 65 15.68 6.62 0.30
CA ARG A 65 16.20 5.26 0.51
C ARG A 65 15.33 4.55 1.53
N ILE A 66 14.93 3.33 1.20
CA ILE A 66 14.16 2.45 2.08
C ILE A 66 15.04 1.27 2.48
N ALA A 67 15.00 0.90 3.77
CA ALA A 67 15.57 -0.34 4.27
C ALA A 67 14.43 -1.27 4.71
N VAL A 68 14.55 -2.56 4.38
CA VAL A 68 13.65 -3.60 4.84
C VAL A 68 14.44 -4.47 5.81
N LEU A 69 13.95 -4.59 7.03
CA LEU A 69 14.58 -5.32 8.12
C LEU A 69 13.60 -6.35 8.65
N GLN A 70 14.12 -7.45 9.20
CA GLN A 70 13.30 -8.36 9.99
C GLN A 70 12.89 -7.64 11.28
N ALA A 71 11.61 -7.73 11.64
CA ALA A 71 11.13 -7.18 12.90
C ALA A 71 11.71 -7.97 14.08
N ASP A 72 12.13 -7.26 15.12
CA ASP A 72 12.48 -7.87 16.41
C ASP A 72 11.20 -8.41 17.06
N SER A 73 11.31 -9.58 17.70
CA SER A 73 10.17 -10.30 18.34
C SER A 73 9.74 -9.69 19.66
#